data_AF-A0A843GJ50-F1
#
_entry.id   AF-A0A843GJ50-F1
#
_cell.length_a   1.000
_cell.length_b   1.000
_cell.length_c   1.000
_cell.angle_alpha   90.00
_cell.angle_beta   90.00
_cell.angle_gamma   90.00
#
_symmetry.space_group_name_H-M   'P 1'
#
loop_
_entity.id
_entity.type
_entity.pdbx_description
1 polymer ?
#
loop_
_entity_poly.entity_id
_entity_poly.type
_entity_poly.pdbx_seq_one_letter_code
_entity_poly.pdbx_strand_id
1 'polypeptide(L)'
;MRANQKLYDSNNKQVALFPLSGFHISQRDDETYSHNPNVYYATDYLGWDSSGRVYRAPCYAPVDIKLIWKNATECCAVWESLEKVHLANGMIDYLTILVYHDNDIQDGTYYSVGTIKRMGEIFNRTGTGGQVTGDHVHLETGYGRYATSSSSAYGTAEYKFHITDWTKPKRLHNYNALFINDTSPYQSPGNYNWISFSGGSPSPGGNRKHRFKWVLYANKLRDK
;
A
#
# COMPACT_ATOMS: atom_id res chain seq x y z
N MET A 1 -7.06 -2.94 -1.54
CA MET A 1 -8.01 -1.94 -2.07
C MET A 1 -8.03 -1.98 -3.59
N ARG A 2 -9.03 -1.35 -4.22
CA ARG A 2 -9.15 -1.22 -5.68
C ARG A 2 -8.83 0.19 -6.17
N ALA A 3 -8.58 0.33 -7.46
CA ALA A 3 -8.39 1.62 -8.11
C ALA A 3 -9.54 2.59 -7.80
N ASN A 4 -9.19 3.83 -7.46
CA ASN A 4 -10.11 4.92 -7.09
C ASN A 4 -11.03 4.62 -5.88
N GLN A 5 -10.75 3.59 -5.09
CA GLN A 5 -11.51 3.30 -3.88
C GLN A 5 -11.36 4.42 -2.86
N LYS A 6 -12.49 4.80 -2.23
CA LYS A 6 -12.55 5.77 -1.15
C LYS A 6 -13.29 5.16 0.03
N LEU A 7 -12.76 5.33 1.24
CA LEU A 7 -13.41 4.89 2.48
C LEU A 7 -13.13 5.89 3.59
N TYR A 8 -14.19 6.25 4.30
CA TYR A 8 -14.16 7.21 5.40
C TYR A 8 -14.90 6.62 6.61
N ASP A 9 -14.46 6.99 7.81
CA ASP A 9 -15.16 6.69 9.04
C ASP A 9 -16.32 7.66 9.29
N SER A 10 -17.06 7.45 10.39
CA SER A 10 -18.20 8.30 10.77
C SER A 10 -17.84 9.76 11.04
N ASN A 11 -16.56 10.08 11.25
CA ASN A 11 -16.05 11.43 11.48
C ASN A 11 -15.41 12.03 10.21
N ASN A 12 -15.66 11.42 9.05
CA ASN A 12 -15.13 11.83 7.75
C ASN A 12 -13.58 11.78 7.68
N LYS A 13 -12.94 10.91 8.46
CA LYS A 13 -11.50 10.61 8.35
C LYS A 13 -11.30 9.47 7.37
N GLN A 14 -10.28 9.58 6.50
CA GLN A 14 -9.93 8.48 5.61
C GLN A 14 -9.51 7.26 6.41
N VAL A 15 -9.98 6.10 5.98
CA VAL A 15 -9.61 4.80 6.55
C VAL A 15 -8.42 4.26 5.76
N ALA A 16 -7.34 3.92 6.46
CA ALA A 16 -6.12 3.46 5.81
C ALA A 16 -6.28 2.05 5.23
N LEU A 17 -6.27 1.93 3.90
CA LEU A 17 -6.49 0.66 3.21
C LEU A 17 -5.20 0.01 2.69
N PHE A 18 -5.16 -1.32 2.68
CA PHE A 18 -4.05 -2.07 2.11
C PHE A 18 -3.88 -1.77 0.61
N PRO A 19 -2.67 -1.46 0.12
CA PRO A 19 -2.47 -0.83 -1.18
C PRO A 19 -2.66 -1.75 -2.39
N LEU A 20 -2.50 -3.08 -2.26
CA LEU A 20 -2.74 -4.02 -3.37
C LEU A 20 -4.21 -4.48 -3.40
N SER A 21 -4.71 -4.84 -4.58
CA SER A 21 -6.04 -5.44 -4.75
C SER A 21 -6.09 -6.91 -4.34
N GLY A 22 -4.96 -7.60 -4.42
CA GLY A 22 -4.75 -8.94 -3.90
C GLY A 22 -3.26 -9.19 -3.76
N PHE A 23 -2.89 -10.03 -2.80
CA PHE A 23 -1.49 -10.24 -2.47
C PHE A 23 -1.20 -11.65 -1.99
N HIS A 24 0.06 -12.03 -2.14
CA HIS A 24 0.67 -13.18 -1.49
C HIS A 24 1.95 -12.71 -0.78
N ILE A 25 2.28 -13.28 0.38
CA ILE A 25 3.47 -12.88 1.14
C ILE A 25 4.63 -13.77 0.75
N SER A 26 5.72 -13.20 0.21
CA SER A 26 6.93 -13.95 -0.12
C SER A 26 7.95 -14.01 1.02
N GLN A 27 7.97 -12.98 1.87
CA GLN A 27 8.79 -12.95 3.08
C GLN A 27 8.06 -12.17 4.18
N ARG A 28 7.94 -12.81 5.34
CA ARG A 28 7.24 -12.29 6.52
C ARG A 28 8.11 -11.30 7.31
N ASP A 29 7.45 -10.47 8.12
CA ASP A 29 8.12 -9.55 9.05
C ASP A 29 8.85 -10.24 10.20
N ASP A 30 8.60 -11.53 10.42
CA ASP A 30 9.27 -12.38 11.42
C ASP A 30 10.40 -13.25 10.85
N GLU A 31 10.65 -13.18 9.54
CA GLU A 31 11.68 -13.96 8.85
C GLU A 31 12.97 -13.19 8.67
N THR A 32 14.12 -13.87 8.77
CA THR A 32 15.45 -13.21 8.88
C THR A 32 16.32 -13.30 7.64
N TYR A 33 15.77 -13.70 6.48
CA TYR A 33 16.54 -13.80 5.23
C TYR A 33 17.14 -12.44 4.84
N SER A 34 16.30 -11.40 4.82
CA SER A 34 16.68 -10.01 4.55
C SER A 34 16.03 -9.00 5.51
N HIS A 35 15.12 -9.44 6.40
CA HIS A 35 14.51 -8.56 7.39
C HIS A 35 15.18 -8.69 8.75
N ASN A 36 15.15 -7.59 9.52
CA ASN A 36 15.53 -7.58 10.92
C ASN A 36 14.30 -7.28 11.80
N PRO A 37 13.57 -8.32 12.27
CA PRO A 37 12.33 -8.15 13.05
C PRO A 37 12.53 -7.34 14.34
N ASN A 38 13.75 -7.31 14.87
CA ASN A 38 14.05 -6.55 16.09
C ASN A 38 14.06 -5.03 15.84
N VAL A 39 14.17 -4.59 14.59
CA VAL A 39 14.39 -3.18 14.23
C VAL A 39 13.23 -2.58 13.44
N TYR A 40 12.67 -3.32 12.48
CA TYR A 40 11.57 -2.87 11.62
C TYR A 40 10.59 -4.01 11.31
N TYR A 41 9.40 -3.67 10.79
CA TYR A 41 8.34 -4.64 10.45
C TYR A 41 8.06 -4.63 8.95
N ALA A 42 9.07 -5.06 8.19
CA ALA A 42 9.00 -5.16 6.74
C ALA A 42 8.27 -6.42 6.30
N THR A 43 7.50 -6.35 5.24
CA THR A 43 6.91 -7.55 4.62
C THR A 43 6.97 -7.42 3.11
N ASP A 44 7.35 -8.51 2.45
CA ASP A 44 7.43 -8.56 1.00
C ASP A 44 6.13 -9.14 0.44
N TYR A 45 5.45 -8.31 -0.36
CA TYR A 45 4.19 -8.66 -0.98
C TYR A 45 4.33 -8.83 -2.49
N LEU A 46 3.75 -9.92 -2.97
CA LEU A 46 3.56 -10.24 -4.36
C LEU A 46 2.18 -9.76 -4.79
N GLY A 47 2.04 -9.19 -5.98
CA GLY A 47 0.72 -8.97 -6.58
C GLY A 47 0.04 -10.30 -6.92
N TRP A 48 -1.23 -10.46 -6.57
CA TRP A 48 -1.96 -11.71 -6.77
C TRP A 48 -3.44 -11.50 -7.14
N ASP A 49 -3.95 -12.33 -8.04
CA ASP A 49 -5.38 -12.42 -8.37
C ASP A 49 -5.84 -13.87 -8.58
N SER A 50 -7.07 -14.08 -9.06
CA SER A 50 -7.61 -15.42 -9.28
C SER A 50 -6.91 -16.21 -10.38
N SER A 51 -6.13 -15.55 -11.23
CA SER A 51 -5.30 -16.15 -12.29
C SER A 51 -3.87 -16.39 -11.83
N GLY A 52 -3.52 -15.97 -10.61
CA GLY A 52 -2.22 -16.20 -9.98
C GLY A 52 -1.39 -14.92 -9.86
N ARG A 53 -0.09 -15.04 -10.12
CA ARG A 53 0.86 -13.95 -9.93
C ARG A 53 0.60 -12.80 -10.90
N VAL A 54 0.57 -11.58 -10.37
CA VAL A 54 0.55 -10.33 -11.15
C VAL A 54 1.91 -9.65 -10.99
N TYR A 55 2.61 -9.45 -12.11
CA TYR A 55 3.87 -8.71 -12.18
C TYR A 55 3.60 -7.22 -12.37
N ARG A 56 4.47 -6.37 -11.83
CA ARG A 56 4.28 -4.91 -11.84
C ARG A 56 2.90 -4.48 -11.34
N ALA A 57 2.41 -5.18 -10.31
CA ALA A 57 1.09 -4.98 -9.76
C ALA A 57 0.96 -3.57 -9.16
N PRO A 58 -0.12 -2.83 -9.46
CA PRO A 58 -0.30 -1.47 -8.95
C PRO A 58 -0.59 -1.46 -7.45
N CYS A 59 0.17 -0.64 -6.73
CA CYS A 59 -0.11 -0.25 -5.35
C CYS A 59 -0.87 1.08 -5.36
N TYR A 60 -2.05 1.08 -4.78
CA TYR A 60 -2.93 2.24 -4.68
C TYR A 60 -2.73 2.95 -3.35
N ALA A 61 -2.82 4.29 -3.36
CA ALA A 61 -2.61 5.13 -2.20
C ALA A 61 -3.64 4.77 -1.11
N PRO A 62 -3.21 4.31 0.08
CA PRO A 62 -4.10 3.89 1.16
C PRO A 62 -5.06 4.97 1.63
N VAL A 63 -4.60 6.22 1.54
CA VAL A 63 -5.24 7.48 1.92
C VAL A 63 -4.64 8.56 1.01
N ASP A 64 -5.02 9.83 1.18
CA ASP A 64 -4.30 10.92 0.54
C ASP A 64 -2.89 11.05 1.13
N ILE A 65 -1.86 10.88 0.30
CA ILE A 65 -0.45 10.82 0.70
C ILE A 65 0.41 11.78 -0.10
N LYS A 66 1.57 12.13 0.45
CA LYS A 66 2.62 12.92 -0.19
C LYS A 66 3.96 12.19 -0.12
N LEU A 67 4.69 12.18 -1.22
CA LEU A 67 6.07 11.69 -1.27
C LEU A 67 6.96 12.69 -0.53
N ILE A 68 7.56 12.26 0.57
CA ILE A 68 8.42 13.14 1.38
C ILE A 68 9.91 12.92 1.13
N TRP A 69 10.27 11.72 0.68
CA TRP A 69 11.66 11.36 0.45
C TRP A 69 11.75 10.17 -0.52
N LYS A 70 12.86 10.08 -1.25
CA LYS A 70 13.18 8.92 -2.09
C LYS A 70 14.69 8.70 -2.21
N ASN A 71 15.08 7.48 -2.54
CA ASN A 71 16.40 7.14 -3.02
C ASN A 71 16.27 6.35 -4.33
N ALA A 72 16.76 6.93 -5.41
CA ALA A 72 16.68 6.34 -6.75
C ALA A 72 17.57 5.10 -6.89
N THR A 73 18.74 5.08 -6.25
CA THR A 73 19.70 3.97 -6.30
C THR A 73 19.12 2.73 -5.63
N GLU A 74 18.52 2.89 -4.45
CA GLU A 74 17.91 1.80 -3.69
C GLU A 74 16.48 1.48 -4.13
N CYS A 75 15.92 2.25 -5.08
CA CYS A 75 14.52 2.18 -5.49
C CYS A 75 13.55 2.28 -4.29
N CYS A 76 13.83 3.20 -3.36
CA CYS A 76 13.07 3.40 -2.14
C CYS A 76 12.31 4.72 -2.15
N ALA A 77 11.09 4.72 -1.62
CA ALA A 77 10.27 5.92 -1.45
C ALA A 77 9.53 5.91 -0.11
N VAL A 78 9.43 7.09 0.51
CA VAL A 78 8.71 7.30 1.76
C VAL A 78 7.56 8.28 1.55
N TRP A 79 6.38 7.85 1.93
CA TRP A 79 5.13 8.57 1.77
C TRP A 79 4.48 8.82 3.13
N GLU A 80 3.89 10.00 3.31
CA GLU A 80 3.13 10.35 4.52
C GLU A 80 1.70 10.74 4.17
N SER A 81 0.73 10.38 5.01
CA SER A 81 -0.63 10.87 4.87
C SER A 81 -0.67 12.39 5.04
N LEU A 82 -1.52 13.06 4.26
CA LEU A 82 -1.70 14.52 4.34
C LEU A 82 -2.36 14.94 5.66
N GLU A 83 -3.29 14.12 6.14
CA GLU A 83 -4.06 14.32 7.37
C GLU A 83 -3.91 13.12 8.30
N LYS A 84 -4.40 13.25 9.54
CA LYS A 84 -4.58 12.08 10.42
C LYS A 84 -5.69 11.19 9.86
N VAL A 85 -5.47 9.88 9.93
CA VAL A 85 -6.31 8.84 9.32
C VAL A 85 -6.65 7.76 10.35
N HIS A 86 -7.67 6.96 10.03
CA HIS A 86 -8.09 5.84 10.86
C HIS A 86 -7.23 4.61 10.53
N LEU A 87 -6.38 4.21 11.46
CA LEU A 87 -5.48 3.05 11.35
C LEU A 87 -6.17 1.77 11.84
N ALA A 88 -5.73 0.61 11.34
CA ALA A 88 -6.36 -0.68 11.67
C ALA A 88 -6.35 -1.04 13.16
N ASN A 89 -5.35 -0.57 13.92
CA ASN A 89 -5.28 -0.72 15.36
C ASN A 89 -6.22 0.22 16.16
N GLY A 90 -7.05 1.03 15.48
CA GLY A 90 -7.99 1.97 16.08
C GLY A 90 -7.41 3.36 16.38
N MET A 91 -6.12 3.60 16.11
CA MET A 91 -5.52 4.93 16.30
C MET A 91 -5.99 5.93 15.22
N ILE A 92 -6.12 7.19 15.61
CA ILE A 92 -6.23 8.34 14.70
C ILE A 92 -4.91 9.11 14.69
N ASP A 93 -4.06 8.83 13.71
CA ASP A 93 -2.75 9.49 13.56
C ASP A 93 -2.33 9.57 12.09
N TYR A 94 -1.20 10.20 11.81
CA TYR A 94 -0.59 10.17 10.48
C TYR A 94 -0.08 8.77 10.16
N LEU A 95 -0.30 8.34 8.92
CA LEU A 95 0.26 7.12 8.36
C LEU A 95 1.57 7.47 7.64
N THR A 96 2.65 6.78 7.96
CA THR A 96 3.87 6.77 7.16
C THR A 96 4.04 5.41 6.50
N ILE A 97 4.41 5.42 5.22
CA ILE A 97 4.60 4.25 4.37
C ILE A 97 6.00 4.34 3.78
N LEU A 98 6.73 3.24 3.85
CA LEU A 98 8.00 3.08 3.16
C LEU A 98 7.91 1.88 2.22
N VAL A 99 8.37 2.05 0.98
CA VAL A 99 8.26 1.06 -0.08
C VAL A 99 9.56 0.94 -0.88
N TYR A 100 9.91 -0.27 -1.29
CA TYR A 100 11.00 -0.53 -2.24
C TYR A 100 10.53 -1.17 -3.55
N HIS A 101 11.47 -1.23 -4.48
CA HIS A 101 11.52 -2.13 -5.64
C HIS A 101 10.66 -1.75 -6.83
N ASP A 102 9.96 -0.63 -6.79
CA ASP A 102 9.36 -0.08 -8.01
C ASP A 102 10.46 0.42 -8.95
N ASN A 103 10.56 -0.19 -10.14
CA ASN A 103 11.49 0.20 -11.19
C ASN A 103 11.37 1.68 -11.57
N ASP A 104 10.17 2.26 -11.45
CA ASP A 104 9.91 3.65 -11.87
C ASP A 104 10.49 4.69 -10.87
N ILE A 105 10.94 4.26 -9.68
CA ILE A 105 11.61 5.15 -8.70
C ILE A 105 12.98 5.61 -9.21
N GLN A 106 13.68 4.73 -9.94
CA GLN A 106 15.01 4.97 -10.49
C GLN A 106 14.99 6.04 -11.59
N ASP A 107 13.97 6.00 -12.45
CA ASP A 107 13.83 6.87 -13.63
C ASP A 107 13.48 8.33 -13.30
N GLY A 108 13.21 8.64 -12.03
CA GLY A 108 13.12 10.02 -11.51
C GLY A 108 11.90 10.84 -11.95
N THR A 109 11.18 10.43 -12.99
CA THR A 109 10.05 11.17 -13.59
C THR A 109 8.73 10.95 -12.86
N TYR A 110 8.49 9.77 -12.29
CA TYR A 110 7.25 9.42 -11.60
C TYR A 110 7.21 9.79 -10.11
N TYR A 111 8.37 10.07 -9.51
CA TYR A 111 8.56 10.21 -8.07
C TYR A 111 9.29 11.50 -7.74
N SER A 112 8.66 12.67 -7.92
CA SER A 112 9.24 13.93 -7.42
C SER A 112 8.81 14.14 -5.97
N VAL A 113 9.75 14.42 -5.06
CA VAL A 113 9.41 14.77 -3.67
C VAL A 113 8.44 15.95 -3.67
N GLY A 114 7.39 15.86 -2.85
CA GLY A 114 6.26 16.79 -2.84
C GLY A 114 5.06 16.33 -3.67
N THR A 115 5.20 15.30 -4.52
CA THR A 115 4.09 14.71 -5.27
C THR A 115 3.00 14.23 -4.33
N ILE A 116 1.76 14.57 -4.62
CA ILE A 116 0.58 14.12 -3.90
C ILE A 116 -0.13 13.04 -4.71
N LYS A 117 -0.56 11.98 -4.02
CA LYS A 117 -1.47 10.95 -4.56
C LYS A 117 -2.71 10.91 -3.70
N ARG A 118 -3.88 10.97 -4.36
CA ARG A 118 -5.18 10.85 -3.69
C ARG A 118 -5.49 9.39 -3.45
N MET A 119 -6.25 9.08 -2.40
CA MET A 119 -6.64 7.72 -2.04
C MET A 119 -7.14 6.93 -3.26
N GLY A 120 -6.61 5.73 -3.50
CA GLY A 120 -6.97 4.90 -4.65
C GLY A 120 -6.25 5.24 -5.96
N GLU A 121 -5.43 6.29 -6.03
CA GLU A 121 -4.52 6.52 -7.15
C GLU A 121 -3.27 5.64 -7.02
N ILE A 122 -2.65 5.29 -8.15
CA ILE A 122 -1.38 4.54 -8.13
C ILE A 122 -0.27 5.44 -7.58
N PHE A 123 0.39 4.97 -6.52
CA PHE A 123 1.55 5.64 -5.91
C PHE A 123 2.84 4.81 -5.99
N ASN A 124 2.71 3.50 -6.24
CA ASN A 124 3.82 2.55 -6.35
C ASN A 124 3.38 1.36 -7.22
N ARG A 125 4.32 0.55 -7.71
CA ARG A 125 4.09 -0.77 -8.29
C ARG A 125 5.08 -1.77 -7.71
N THR A 126 4.67 -3.03 -7.57
CA THR A 126 5.66 -4.09 -7.39
C THR A 126 6.68 -4.03 -8.54
N GLY A 127 7.89 -4.51 -8.27
CA GLY A 127 8.92 -4.46 -9.29
C GLY A 127 10.20 -5.15 -8.85
N THR A 128 11.22 -4.91 -9.66
CA THR A 128 12.55 -5.50 -9.51
C THR A 128 13.66 -4.46 -9.38
N GLY A 129 13.31 -3.24 -8.97
CA GLY A 129 14.27 -2.17 -8.77
C GLY A 129 15.20 -2.43 -7.57
N GLY A 130 16.47 -2.07 -7.68
CA GLY A 130 17.46 -2.28 -6.62
C GLY A 130 17.95 -3.75 -6.55
N GLN A 131 18.32 -4.20 -5.35
CA GLN A 131 18.84 -5.56 -5.12
C GLN A 131 17.71 -6.50 -4.66
N VAL A 132 17.17 -7.30 -5.59
CA VAL A 132 16.07 -8.23 -5.30
C VAL A 132 16.24 -9.58 -5.97
N THR A 133 15.51 -10.57 -5.47
CA THR A 133 15.42 -11.93 -6.06
C THR A 133 14.27 -12.07 -7.06
N GLY A 134 13.28 -11.15 -7.06
CA GLY A 134 12.14 -11.19 -7.96
C GLY A 134 11.17 -10.03 -7.75
N ASP A 135 10.12 -9.96 -8.57
CA ASP A 135 9.09 -8.91 -8.49
C ASP A 135 8.36 -8.98 -7.14
N HIS A 136 8.36 -7.89 -6.39
CA HIS A 136 7.59 -7.71 -5.16
C HIS A 136 7.53 -6.23 -4.77
N VAL A 137 6.81 -5.91 -3.69
CA VAL A 137 6.94 -4.66 -2.96
C VAL A 137 7.32 -4.99 -1.52
N HIS A 138 8.46 -4.49 -1.08
CA HIS A 138 8.80 -4.41 0.34
C HIS A 138 7.98 -3.27 0.93
N LEU A 139 7.19 -3.55 1.96
CA LEU A 139 6.31 -2.56 2.57
C LEU A 139 6.53 -2.49 4.09
N GLU A 140 6.77 -1.28 4.55
CA GLU A 140 6.77 -0.91 5.97
C GLU A 140 5.75 0.18 6.23
N THR A 141 5.15 0.14 7.43
CA THR A 141 4.23 1.17 7.89
C THR A 141 4.60 1.66 9.28
N GLY A 142 4.14 2.87 9.60
CA GLY A 142 4.29 3.44 10.93
C GLY A 142 3.29 4.56 11.18
N TYR A 143 3.20 4.99 12.44
CA TYR A 143 2.38 6.13 12.84
C TYR A 143 3.23 7.33 13.22
N GLY A 144 2.67 8.52 12.94
CA GLY A 144 3.34 9.80 13.08
C GLY A 144 3.98 10.26 11.78
N ARG A 145 4.88 11.23 11.88
CA ARG A 145 5.62 11.84 10.77
C ARG A 145 7.09 11.99 11.13
N TYR A 146 7.95 12.07 10.12
CA TYR A 146 9.35 12.45 10.31
C TYR A 146 9.45 13.91 10.77
N ALA A 147 10.29 14.17 11.78
CA ALA A 147 10.44 15.49 12.39
C ALA A 147 11.11 16.52 11.46
N THR A 148 11.90 16.07 10.47
CA THR A 148 12.55 16.90 9.44
C THR A 148 12.79 16.08 8.17
N SER A 149 12.83 16.75 7.01
CA SER A 149 13.20 16.14 5.71
C SER A 149 14.70 15.87 5.55
N SER A 150 15.46 15.79 6.65
CA SER A 150 16.89 15.53 6.60
C SER A 150 17.13 14.04 6.44
N SER A 151 18.09 13.65 5.60
CA SER A 151 18.50 12.25 5.39
C SER A 151 18.84 11.51 6.70
N SER A 152 19.22 12.24 7.75
CA SER A 152 19.47 11.73 9.11
C SER A 152 18.22 11.35 9.90
N ALA A 153 17.03 11.79 9.50
CA ALA A 153 15.77 11.45 10.14
C ALA A 153 15.24 10.06 9.71
N TYR A 154 15.70 9.54 8.57
CA TYR A 154 15.21 8.30 7.95
C TYR A 154 15.92 7.03 8.42
N GLY A 155 16.67 7.10 9.53
CA GLY A 155 17.34 5.98 10.19
C GLY A 155 18.73 6.34 10.71
N THR A 156 19.25 5.60 11.70
CA THR A 156 20.66 5.72 12.11
C THR A 156 21.57 5.21 10.99
N ALA A 157 22.88 5.48 11.05
CA ALA A 157 23.82 5.14 9.97
C ALA A 157 23.78 3.67 9.50
N GLU A 158 23.28 2.76 10.35
CA GLU A 158 23.12 1.32 10.11
C GLU A 158 21.76 0.92 9.51
N TYR A 159 20.71 1.75 9.66
CA TYR A 159 19.31 1.43 9.28
C TYR A 159 18.65 2.56 8.49
N LYS A 160 19.41 3.25 7.62
CA LYS A 160 19.10 4.54 6.96
C LYS A 160 17.79 4.65 6.15
N PHE A 161 16.94 3.65 6.20
CA PHE A 161 16.07 3.21 5.12
C PHE A 161 14.89 2.37 5.63
N HIS A 162 14.58 2.48 6.93
CA HIS A 162 13.55 1.71 7.61
C HIS A 162 12.78 2.57 8.62
N ILE A 163 11.53 2.21 8.90
CA ILE A 163 10.71 2.77 9.97
C ILE A 163 11.00 1.96 11.25
N THR A 164 11.40 2.64 12.33
CA THR A 164 11.88 1.98 13.58
C THR A 164 11.21 2.57 14.83
N ASP A 165 11.44 1.99 16.01
CA ASP A 165 10.90 2.48 17.29
C ASP A 165 11.70 3.65 17.91
N TRP A 166 12.91 3.89 17.41
CA TRP A 166 13.89 4.80 18.03
C TRP A 166 13.66 6.27 17.69
N THR A 167 12.76 6.55 16.74
CA THR A 167 12.41 7.90 16.29
C THR A 167 10.91 7.98 15.96
N LYS A 168 10.43 9.14 15.50
CA LYS A 168 9.14 9.25 14.81
C LYS A 168 9.40 9.26 13.30
N PRO A 169 8.58 8.56 12.50
CA PRO A 169 7.43 7.72 12.85
C PRO A 169 7.83 6.41 13.55
N LYS A 170 6.92 5.87 14.36
CA LYS A 170 7.11 4.58 15.04
C LYS A 170 6.54 3.45 14.18
N ARG A 171 7.29 2.36 14.05
CA ARG A 171 6.88 1.21 13.23
C ARG A 171 5.55 0.60 13.68
N LEU A 172 4.80 0.11 12.72
CA LEU A 172 3.63 -0.72 12.92
C LEU A 172 3.75 -1.94 12.03
N HIS A 173 3.24 -3.07 12.50
CA HIS A 173 2.92 -4.16 11.60
C HIS A 173 1.90 -3.67 10.57
N ASN A 174 2.04 -4.11 9.32
CA ASN A 174 1.17 -3.67 8.23
C ASN A 174 -0.31 -3.97 8.50
N TYR A 175 -0.63 -5.08 9.19
CA TYR A 175 -1.99 -5.43 9.61
C TYR A 175 -2.54 -4.60 10.78
N ASN A 176 -1.69 -3.88 11.51
CA ASN A 176 -2.09 -2.90 12.53
C ASN A 176 -2.23 -1.48 11.95
N ALA A 177 -1.66 -1.21 10.78
CA ALA A 177 -1.79 0.08 10.11
C ALA A 177 -2.93 0.09 9.08
N LEU A 178 -3.14 -1.02 8.35
CA LEU A 178 -3.94 -1.04 7.12
C LEU A 178 -5.09 -2.06 7.19
N PHE A 179 -6.29 -1.63 6.80
CA PHE A 179 -7.45 -2.50 6.62
C PHE A 179 -7.47 -3.17 5.24
N ILE A 180 -8.01 -4.39 5.14
CA ILE A 180 -8.04 -5.18 3.90
C ILE A 180 -9.38 -5.12 3.14
N ASN A 181 -10.15 -4.04 3.30
CA ASN A 181 -11.40 -3.87 2.55
C ASN A 181 -11.15 -3.98 1.03
N ASP A 182 -11.93 -4.83 0.37
CA ASP A 182 -11.82 -5.16 -1.06
C ASP A 182 -10.43 -5.63 -1.52
N THR A 183 -9.66 -6.23 -0.61
CA THR A 183 -8.37 -6.89 -0.87
C THR A 183 -8.52 -8.41 -0.79
N SER A 184 -7.91 -9.15 -1.70
CA SER A 184 -7.88 -10.61 -1.69
C SER A 184 -6.52 -11.16 -1.22
N PRO A 185 -6.33 -11.52 0.07
CA PRO A 185 -5.14 -12.21 0.53
C PRO A 185 -5.13 -13.67 0.01
N TYR A 186 -4.07 -14.06 -0.67
CA TYR A 186 -3.83 -15.42 -1.17
C TYR A 186 -2.92 -16.17 -0.18
N GLN A 187 -3.53 -17.13 0.52
CA GLN A 187 -3.11 -17.87 1.73
C GLN A 187 -3.61 -17.25 3.05
N SER A 188 -3.89 -18.14 4.02
CA SER A 188 -4.09 -17.72 5.42
C SER A 188 -2.81 -16.98 5.82
N PRO A 189 -2.89 -15.71 6.20
CA PRO A 189 -1.72 -14.83 6.31
C PRO A 189 -0.85 -15.15 7.55
N GLY A 190 -0.65 -16.42 7.89
CA GLY A 190 -0.03 -16.85 9.15
C GLY A 190 -0.81 -16.29 10.36
N ASN A 191 -0.08 -15.84 11.38
CA ASN A 191 -0.62 -15.19 12.57
C ASN A 191 -0.98 -13.70 12.36
N TYR A 192 -1.04 -13.21 11.12
CA TYR A 192 -1.37 -11.81 10.85
C TYR A 192 -2.87 -11.56 10.94
N ASN A 193 -3.27 -10.77 11.93
CA ASN A 193 -4.67 -10.46 12.23
C ASN A 193 -5.21 -9.34 11.32
N TRP A 194 -5.28 -9.60 10.02
CA TRP A 194 -5.86 -8.66 9.06
C TRP A 194 -7.36 -8.49 9.31
N ILE A 195 -7.79 -7.23 9.34
CA ILE A 195 -9.20 -6.88 9.57
C ILE A 195 -9.75 -6.01 8.45
N SER A 196 -11.06 -6.11 8.24
CA SER A 196 -11.81 -5.15 7.41
C SER A 196 -12.48 -4.13 8.31
N PHE A 197 -12.52 -2.89 7.85
CA PHE A 197 -13.26 -1.83 8.51
C PHE A 197 -14.76 -2.01 8.29
N SER A 198 -15.53 -2.07 9.38
CA SER A 198 -16.99 -2.22 9.37
C SER A 198 -17.75 -0.91 9.60
N GLY A 199 -17.05 0.19 9.92
CA GLY A 199 -17.64 1.44 10.41
C GLY A 199 -17.73 2.58 9.39
N GLY A 200 -18.37 2.39 8.24
CA GLY A 200 -18.51 3.46 7.24
C GLY A 200 -19.33 3.02 6.03
N SER A 201 -19.83 3.97 5.24
CA SER A 201 -20.40 3.65 3.93
C SER A 201 -19.27 3.63 2.90
N PRO A 202 -18.86 2.47 2.34
CA PRO A 202 -17.93 2.46 1.23
C PRO A 202 -18.52 3.31 0.10
N SER A 203 -17.76 4.25 -0.46
CA SER A 203 -18.16 4.83 -1.74
C SER A 203 -18.21 3.70 -2.76
N PRO A 204 -19.21 3.68 -3.67
CA PRO A 204 -19.25 2.66 -4.70
C PRO A 204 -17.95 2.79 -5.50
N GLY A 205 -17.00 1.86 -5.28
CA GLY A 205 -15.87 1.69 -6.17
C GLY A 205 -16.47 1.58 -7.56
N GLY A 206 -15.98 2.38 -8.51
CA GLY A 206 -16.59 2.56 -9.81
C GLY A 206 -16.93 1.22 -10.45
N ASN A 207 -18.17 0.78 -10.23
CA ASN A 207 -18.72 -0.38 -10.88
C ASN A 207 -18.79 0.07 -12.33
N ARG A 208 -17.80 -0.33 -13.14
CA ARG A 208 -18.13 -0.68 -14.50
C ARG A 208 -19.16 -1.77 -14.36
N LYS A 209 -20.44 -1.36 -14.35
CA LYS A 209 -21.55 -2.25 -14.66
C LYS A 209 -21.10 -2.91 -15.96
N HIS A 210 -20.68 -4.17 -15.89
CA HIS A 210 -20.63 -4.99 -17.08
C HIS A 210 -22.08 -4.98 -17.58
N ARG A 211 -22.36 -4.06 -18.52
CA ARG A 211 -23.56 -4.14 -19.34
C ARG A 211 -23.33 -5.41 -20.15
N PHE A 212 -23.81 -6.52 -19.61
CA PHE A 212 -23.99 -7.75 -20.36
C PHE A 212 -24.74 -7.36 -21.64
N LYS A 213 -24.11 -7.56 -22.80
CA LYS A 213 -24.68 -7.27 -24.13
C LYS A 213 -25.75 -8.29 -24.52
N TRP A 214 -26.71 -8.58 -23.63
CA TRP A 214 -27.84 -9.46 -23.98
C TRP A 214 -29.04 -8.70 -24.60
N VAL A 215 -29.02 -7.37 -24.62
CA VAL A 215 -30.12 -6.57 -25.19
C VAL A 215 -29.82 -6.08 -26.61
N LEU A 216 -29.35 -6.97 -27.48
CA LEU A 216 -29.34 -6.72 -28.93
C LEU A 216 -29.88 -7.89 -29.76
N TYR A 217 -30.21 -9.04 -29.15
CA TYR A 217 -30.73 -10.21 -29.89
C TYR A 217 -32.26 -10.37 -29.83
N ALA A 218 -32.96 -9.67 -28.93
CA ALA A 218 -34.41 -9.81 -28.80
C ALA A 218 -35.22 -9.06 -29.88
N ASN A 219 -34.63 -8.08 -30.58
CA ASN A 219 -35.33 -7.30 -31.61
C ASN A 219 -35.14 -7.85 -33.04
N LYS A 220 -34.42 -8.96 -33.23
CA LYS A 220 -34.19 -9.56 -34.56
C LYS A 220 -34.91 -10.89 -34.80
N LEU A 221 -35.74 -11.33 -33.84
CA LEU A 221 -36.54 -12.56 -33.92
C LEU A 221 -38.04 -12.29 -33.91
N ARG A 222 -38.47 -11.03 -34.06
CA ARG A 222 -39.89 -10.66 -34.13
C ARG A 222 -40.41 -10.35 -35.54
N ASP A 223 -39.52 -10.38 -36.54
CA ASP A 223 -39.85 -10.15 -37.96
C ASP A 223 -39.39 -11.32 -38.86
N LYS A 224 -39.72 -12.56 -38.47
CA LYS A 224 -39.74 -13.71 -39.38
C LYS A 224 -40.94 -14.59 -39.12
#